data_AF-A0A8H7YTZ3-F1
#
_entry.id   AF-A0A8H7YTZ3-F1
#
_cell.length_a   1.000
_cell.length_b   1.000
_cell.length_c   1.000
_cell.angle_alpha   90.00
_cell.angle_beta   90.00
_cell.angle_gamma   90.00
#
_symmetry.space_group_name_H-M   'P 1'
#
loop_
_entity.id
_entity.type
_entity.pdbx_description
1 polymer ?
#
loop_
_entity_poly.entity_id
_entity_poly.type
_entity_poly.pdbx_seq_one_letter_code
_entity_poly.pdbx_strand_id
1 'polypeptide(L)'
;MLLVEVLIADTTSLRSRLIFSYVPALPFLINTWVSGNVTNAVLGVTTWKWGIGMWAIIYPVCCLPLIASLFIVHRRAKVDGALAGYKSSYQLLGARRLSIALFWQLDVIGVILLIAVFALILVPFTLAGGVQTQWQKAKVIAPLVIGICCIPVFVFWERSCKHPMVPFRLLKDRAVWAALGIAVMLNTAWYLQGDFLYTVLIVAFDESIKSATRITSLYSFSSVITGCIAGLVVLKIRRLKVMIICGTLLFMVAFGILIHFRGGSGGSSHSGVIGAQVLLGIAGGLFPYPAQASIQAATKHEHVAVITGLYLASYNIGSALGNAISGAIWNQVLPGAIQDRVGDAIDAGTIYGNPFGFATAHPVGTPVRDGVIDAYRHVQRLLCITGICLTVLLVVFALLIRDPVLGKSQSLEDAEKESVSSSEEER
;
A
#
# COMPACT_ATOMS: atom_id res chain seq x y z
N MET A 1 6.71 -10.34 5.23
CA MET A 1 5.57 -10.74 4.37
C MET A 1 6.03 -11.48 3.13
N LEU A 2 6.87 -10.90 2.26
CA LEU A 2 7.31 -11.54 1.00
C LEU A 2 7.80 -12.99 1.16
N LEU A 3 8.64 -13.29 2.16
CA LEU A 3 9.15 -14.66 2.38
C LEU A 3 8.04 -15.65 2.77
N VAL A 4 7.02 -15.19 3.52
CA VAL A 4 5.83 -16.00 3.86
C VAL A 4 4.98 -16.23 2.62
N GLU A 5 4.80 -15.21 1.77
CA GLU A 5 4.05 -15.33 0.52
C GLU A 5 4.74 -16.25 -0.49
N VAL A 6 6.06 -16.19 -0.61
CA VAL A 6 6.85 -17.10 -1.46
C VAL A 6 6.73 -18.54 -0.94
N LEU A 7 6.87 -18.74 0.37
CA LEU A 7 6.72 -20.07 0.97
C LEU A 7 5.31 -20.63 0.77
N ILE A 8 4.27 -19.79 0.89
CA ILE A 8 2.90 -20.17 0.54
C ILE A 8 2.80 -20.51 -0.95
N ALA A 9 3.42 -19.72 -1.83
CA ALA A 9 3.37 -19.96 -3.27
C ALA A 9 4.02 -21.30 -3.66
N ASP A 10 5.12 -21.67 -3.00
CA ASP A 10 5.88 -22.89 -3.26
C ASP A 10 5.24 -24.15 -2.66
N THR A 11 4.55 -24.01 -1.53
CA THR A 11 3.93 -25.15 -0.84
C THR A 11 2.49 -25.44 -1.27
N THR A 12 1.83 -24.50 -1.96
CA THR A 12 0.40 -24.59 -2.27
C THR A 12 0.10 -24.62 -3.77
N SER A 13 -0.99 -25.30 -4.14
CA SER A 13 -1.53 -25.27 -5.51
C SER A 13 -2.10 -23.87 -5.83
N LEU A 14 -2.12 -23.46 -7.11
CA LEU A 14 -2.69 -22.17 -7.55
C LEU A 14 -4.12 -21.93 -7.03
N ARG A 15 -4.90 -23.00 -6.93
CA ARG A 15 -6.28 -22.99 -6.42
C ARG A 15 -6.32 -22.62 -4.93
N SER A 16 -5.49 -23.24 -4.10
CA SER A 16 -5.48 -23.03 -2.65
C SER A 16 -4.65 -21.82 -2.22
N ARG A 17 -3.73 -21.36 -3.07
CA ARG A 17 -2.76 -20.28 -2.77
C ARG A 17 -3.43 -19.02 -2.26
N LEU A 18 -4.52 -18.59 -2.89
CA LEU A 18 -5.29 -17.43 -2.47
C LEU A 18 -5.78 -17.50 -1.02
N ILE A 19 -6.31 -18.66 -0.58
CA ILE A 19 -6.77 -18.82 0.80
C ILE A 19 -5.60 -18.73 1.77
N PHE A 20 -4.50 -19.42 1.44
CA PHE A 20 -3.32 -19.40 2.30
C PHE A 20 -2.66 -18.02 2.36
N SER A 21 -2.75 -17.20 1.30
CA SER A 21 -2.31 -15.80 1.31
C SER A 21 -3.10 -14.92 2.30
N TYR A 22 -4.34 -15.28 2.66
CA TYR A 22 -5.13 -14.55 3.67
C TYR A 22 -4.87 -15.00 5.11
N VAL A 23 -4.29 -16.18 5.33
CA VAL A 23 -4.01 -16.69 6.68
C VAL A 23 -3.10 -15.75 7.48
N PRO A 24 -2.00 -15.19 6.93
CA PRO A 24 -1.18 -14.19 7.61
C PRO A 24 -1.93 -12.90 7.95
N ALA A 25 -3.05 -12.60 7.29
CA ALA A 25 -3.85 -11.40 7.50
C ALA A 25 -4.95 -11.58 8.56
N LEU A 26 -5.27 -12.82 8.96
CA LEU A 26 -6.28 -13.11 10.00
C LEU A 26 -6.12 -12.32 11.33
N PRO A 27 -4.89 -12.02 11.82
CA PRO A 27 -4.73 -11.19 13.02
C PRO A 27 -5.38 -9.80 12.93
N PHE A 28 -5.58 -9.24 11.73
CA PHE A 28 -6.29 -7.96 11.57
C PHE A 28 -7.75 -8.00 12.05
N LEU A 29 -8.36 -9.20 12.10
CA LEU A 29 -9.71 -9.39 12.64
C LEU A 29 -9.79 -9.03 14.12
N ILE A 30 -8.74 -9.35 14.89
CA ILE A 30 -8.66 -9.09 16.33
C ILE A 30 -8.09 -7.69 16.57
N ASN A 31 -7.04 -7.31 15.83
CA ASN A 31 -6.35 -6.04 16.01
C ASN A 31 -7.28 -4.83 15.82
N THR A 32 -8.28 -4.93 14.94
CA THR A 32 -9.25 -3.85 14.71
C THR A 32 -10.04 -3.48 15.96
N TRP A 33 -10.42 -4.47 16.78
CA TRP A 33 -11.20 -4.24 18.00
C TRP A 33 -10.31 -3.88 19.20
N VAL A 34 -9.10 -4.45 19.26
CA VAL A 34 -8.17 -4.26 20.36
C VAL A 34 -7.42 -2.92 20.25
N SER A 35 -7.03 -2.50 19.05
CA SER A 35 -6.21 -1.30 18.81
C SER A 35 -6.82 -0.02 19.39
N GLY A 36 -8.13 0.20 19.21
CA GLY A 36 -8.82 1.38 19.76
C GLY A 36 -8.83 1.40 21.29
N ASN A 37 -8.94 0.24 21.94
CA ASN A 37 -8.92 0.13 23.40
C ASN A 37 -7.52 0.41 23.95
N VAL A 38 -6.50 -0.19 23.33
CA VAL A 38 -5.09 0.03 23.71
C VAL A 38 -4.71 1.48 23.53
N THR A 39 -5.04 2.08 22.37
CA THR A 39 -4.72 3.48 22.08
C THR A 39 -5.33 4.42 23.11
N ASN A 40 -6.60 4.21 23.49
CA ASN A 40 -7.25 5.04 24.50
C ASN A 40 -6.73 4.81 25.92
N ALA A 41 -6.36 3.58 26.28
CA ALA A 41 -5.78 3.29 27.59
C ALA A 41 -4.39 3.94 27.73
N VAL A 42 -3.58 3.87 26.67
CA VAL A 42 -2.24 4.45 26.62
C VAL A 42 -2.32 5.97 26.65
N LEU A 43 -3.17 6.60 25.84
CA LEU A 43 -3.32 8.06 25.82
C LEU A 43 -4.02 8.62 27.07
N GLY A 44 -4.76 7.79 27.81
CA GLY A 44 -5.39 8.18 29.07
C GLY A 44 -4.42 8.25 30.26
N VAL A 45 -3.28 7.55 30.19
CA VAL A 45 -2.30 7.46 31.30
C VAL A 45 -0.94 8.05 30.91
N THR A 46 -0.59 8.01 29.62
CA THR A 46 0.74 8.37 29.10
C THR A 46 0.62 9.24 27.84
N THR A 47 1.76 9.60 27.26
CA THR A 47 1.83 10.40 26.03
C THR A 47 1.82 9.53 24.77
N TRP A 48 1.39 10.10 23.64
CA TRP A 48 1.43 9.44 22.34
C TRP A 48 2.83 8.90 21.96
N LYS A 49 3.90 9.59 22.40
CA LYS A 49 5.30 9.17 22.20
C LYS A 49 5.58 7.82 22.88
N TRP A 50 5.06 7.62 24.09
CA TRP A 50 5.22 6.36 24.82
C TRP A 50 4.40 5.23 24.18
N GLY A 51 3.24 5.56 23.60
CA GLY A 51 2.46 4.60 22.80
C GLY A 51 3.20 4.04 21.58
N ILE A 52 4.13 4.80 20.99
CA ILE A 52 5.03 4.28 19.96
C ILE A 52 6.20 3.54 20.60
N GLY A 53 6.79 4.11 21.66
CA GLY A 53 7.95 3.54 22.38
C GLY A 53 7.71 2.14 22.97
N MET A 54 6.49 1.84 23.45
CA MET A 54 6.17 0.51 24.00
C MET A 54 6.38 -0.62 22.99
N TRP A 55 6.12 -0.38 21.71
CA TRP A 55 6.28 -1.39 20.65
C TRP A 55 7.74 -1.76 20.39
N ALA A 56 8.67 -0.84 20.66
CA ALA A 56 10.11 -1.12 20.58
C ALA A 56 10.56 -2.17 21.62
N ILE A 57 9.81 -2.35 22.70
CA ILE A 57 10.08 -3.35 23.75
C ILE A 57 9.27 -4.63 23.49
N ILE A 58 7.97 -4.48 23.20
CA ILE A 58 7.07 -5.61 22.99
C ILE A 58 7.51 -6.47 21.80
N TYR A 59 7.88 -5.83 20.69
CA TYR A 59 8.20 -6.54 19.45
C TYR A 59 9.41 -7.49 19.61
N PRO A 60 10.58 -7.04 20.14
CA PRO A 60 11.69 -7.95 20.43
C PRO A 60 11.32 -9.07 21.40
N VAL A 61 10.59 -8.77 22.48
CA VAL A 61 10.22 -9.77 23.50
C VAL A 61 9.34 -10.87 22.90
N CYS A 62 8.37 -10.51 22.06
CA CYS A 62 7.53 -11.47 21.34
C CYS A 62 8.32 -12.28 20.29
N CYS A 63 9.36 -11.71 19.69
CA CYS A 63 10.22 -12.41 18.74
C CYS A 63 11.27 -13.33 19.42
N LEU A 64 11.61 -13.12 20.70
CA LEU A 64 12.63 -13.91 21.40
C LEU A 64 12.38 -15.42 21.37
N PRO A 65 11.18 -15.96 21.63
CA PRO A 65 10.92 -17.40 21.57
C PRO A 65 11.18 -17.99 20.17
N LEU A 66 10.86 -17.24 19.12
CA LEU A 66 11.06 -17.65 17.73
C LEU A 66 12.54 -17.58 17.33
N ILE A 67 13.26 -16.56 17.78
CA ILE A 67 14.72 -16.47 17.60
C ILE A 67 15.41 -17.62 18.36
N ALA A 68 14.97 -17.89 19.59
CA ALA A 68 15.52 -18.97 20.42
C ALA A 68 15.31 -20.34 19.78
N SER A 69 14.11 -20.63 19.26
CA SER A 69 13.83 -21.91 18.60
C SER A 69 14.67 -22.09 17.33
N LEU A 70 14.78 -21.06 16.48
CA LEU A 70 15.64 -21.08 15.31
C LEU A 70 17.11 -21.28 15.67
N PHE A 71 17.59 -20.62 16.74
CA PHE A 71 18.95 -20.76 17.22
C PHE A 71 19.23 -22.17 17.75
N ILE A 72 18.29 -22.77 18.48
CA ILE A 72 18.39 -24.15 18.99
C ILE A 72 18.43 -25.15 17.83
N VAL A 73 17.53 -25.01 16.84
CA VAL A 73 17.49 -25.87 15.66
C VAL A 73 18.76 -25.73 14.84
N HIS A 74 19.24 -24.50 14.61
CA HIS A 74 20.49 -24.24 13.91
C HIS A 74 21.69 -24.87 14.63
N ARG A 75 21.75 -24.75 15.97
CA ARG A 75 22.78 -25.43 16.78
C ARG A 75 22.71 -26.95 16.65
N ARG A 76 21.52 -27.54 16.77
CA ARG A 76 21.32 -28.99 16.62
C ARG A 76 21.73 -29.47 15.22
N ALA A 77 21.27 -28.80 14.16
CA ALA A 77 21.64 -29.13 12.78
C ALA A 77 23.16 -29.02 12.50
N LYS A 78 23.86 -28.13 13.21
CA LYS A 78 25.33 -28.01 13.15
C LYS A 78 26.03 -29.14 13.91
N VAL A 79 25.48 -29.56 15.05
CA VAL A 79 26.01 -30.66 15.89
C VAL A 79 25.77 -32.02 15.24
N ASP A 80 24.59 -32.23 14.65
CA ASP A 80 24.18 -33.47 13.99
C ASP A 80 24.85 -33.68 12.62
N GLY A 81 25.72 -32.76 12.18
CA GLY A 81 26.42 -32.83 10.91
C GLY A 81 25.52 -32.68 9.67
N ALA A 82 24.21 -32.44 9.83
CA ALA A 82 23.24 -32.30 8.74
C ALA A 82 23.58 -31.14 7.78
N LEU A 83 24.34 -30.14 8.25
CA LEU A 83 24.79 -28.99 7.46
C LEU A 83 26.19 -29.19 6.81
N ALA A 84 26.85 -30.33 7.01
CA ALA A 84 28.21 -30.58 6.51
C ALA A 84 28.30 -30.60 4.97
N GLY A 85 27.21 -30.90 4.28
CA GLY A 85 27.11 -30.86 2.81
C GLY A 85 26.71 -29.51 2.21
N TYR A 86 26.23 -28.55 3.02
CA TYR A 86 25.73 -27.25 2.56
C TYR A 86 26.78 -26.16 2.80
N LYS A 87 27.68 -25.95 1.82
CA LYS A 87 28.59 -24.81 1.87
C LYS A 87 27.78 -23.53 1.60
N SER A 88 27.69 -22.65 2.58
CA SER A 88 27.09 -21.33 2.40
C SER A 88 27.79 -20.58 1.26
N SER A 89 27.05 -19.78 0.48
CA SER A 89 27.63 -18.95 -0.59
C SER A 89 28.80 -18.09 -0.09
N TYR A 90 28.81 -17.75 1.20
CA TYR A 90 29.91 -17.05 1.88
C TYR A 90 31.20 -17.89 1.97
N GLN A 91 31.09 -19.20 2.20
CA GLN A 91 32.21 -20.15 2.24
C GLN A 91 32.72 -20.53 0.84
N LEU A 92 31.86 -20.48 -0.19
CA LEU A 92 32.23 -20.83 -1.57
C LEU A 92 32.91 -19.69 -2.33
N LEU A 93 32.42 -18.45 -2.17
CA LEU A 93 32.89 -17.31 -2.97
C LEU A 93 33.86 -16.39 -2.19
N GLY A 94 33.88 -16.47 -0.85
CA GLY A 94 34.60 -15.53 0.00
C GLY A 94 33.90 -14.16 0.06
N ALA A 95 34.06 -13.44 1.18
CA ALA A 95 33.31 -12.21 1.48
C ALA A 95 33.35 -11.19 0.33
N ARG A 96 34.52 -10.96 -0.28
CA ARG A 96 34.69 -9.96 -1.34
C ARG A 96 33.98 -10.31 -2.64
N ARG A 97 34.06 -11.56 -3.12
CA ARG A 97 33.38 -11.95 -4.37
C ARG A 97 31.88 -12.10 -4.16
N LEU A 98 31.45 -12.53 -2.97
CA LEU A 98 30.04 -12.58 -2.62
C LEU A 98 29.43 -11.16 -2.59
N SER A 99 30.11 -10.17 -2.00
CA SER A 99 29.62 -8.78 -2.02
C SER A 99 29.53 -8.21 -3.44
N ILE A 100 30.51 -8.49 -4.31
CA ILE A 100 30.47 -8.05 -5.72
C ILE A 100 29.35 -8.76 -6.47
N ALA A 101 29.21 -10.08 -6.29
CA ALA A 101 28.14 -10.85 -6.91
C ALA A 101 26.76 -10.35 -6.47
N LEU A 102 26.56 -10.12 -5.17
CA LEU A 102 25.34 -9.54 -4.63
C LEU A 102 25.09 -8.12 -5.15
N PHE A 103 26.13 -7.29 -5.28
CA PHE A 103 25.99 -5.93 -5.81
C PHE A 103 25.42 -5.92 -7.23
N TRP A 104 25.90 -6.83 -8.09
CA TRP A 104 25.40 -6.97 -9.46
C TRP A 104 24.07 -7.74 -9.54
N GLN A 105 23.82 -8.66 -8.62
CA GLN A 105 22.59 -9.48 -8.60
C GLN A 105 21.40 -8.72 -8.00
N LEU A 106 21.64 -7.80 -7.06
CA LEU A 106 20.63 -6.92 -6.47
C LEU A 106 20.40 -5.64 -7.29
N ASP A 107 21.20 -5.41 -8.34
CA ASP A 107 21.21 -4.18 -9.14
C ASP A 107 21.14 -2.91 -8.27
N VAL A 108 22.12 -2.77 -7.37
CA VAL A 108 22.15 -1.66 -6.38
C VAL A 108 22.10 -0.29 -7.07
N ILE A 109 22.70 -0.16 -8.24
CA ILE A 109 22.69 1.08 -9.02
C ILE A 109 21.28 1.38 -9.55
N GLY A 110 20.57 0.37 -10.08
CA GLY A 110 19.16 0.50 -10.46
C GLY A 110 18.28 0.90 -9.28
N VAL A 111 18.47 0.26 -8.11
CA VAL A 111 17.73 0.60 -6.88
C VAL A 111 17.97 2.05 -6.45
N ILE A 112 19.23 2.52 -6.45
CA ILE A 112 19.56 3.91 -6.08
C ILE A 112 18.94 4.90 -7.06
N LEU A 113 19.00 4.63 -8.36
CA LEU A 113 18.38 5.47 -9.38
C LEU A 113 16.86 5.53 -9.20
N LEU A 114 16.21 4.41 -8.92
CA LEU A 114 14.78 4.35 -8.66
C LEU A 114 14.39 5.12 -7.40
N ILE A 115 15.16 4.98 -6.31
CA ILE A 115 14.98 5.78 -5.09
C ILE A 115 15.16 7.27 -5.40
N ALA A 116 16.16 7.64 -6.19
CA ALA A 116 16.42 9.03 -6.56
C ALA A 116 15.25 9.60 -7.38
N VAL A 117 14.72 8.88 -8.37
CA VAL A 117 13.55 9.31 -9.16
C VAL A 117 12.36 9.57 -8.25
N PHE A 118 11.99 8.62 -7.39
CA PHE A 118 10.83 8.79 -6.52
C PHE A 118 11.05 9.86 -5.45
N ALA A 119 12.20 9.88 -4.78
CA ALA A 119 12.47 10.87 -3.74
C ALA A 119 12.53 12.29 -4.31
N LEU A 120 13.21 12.49 -5.44
CA LEU A 120 13.38 13.82 -6.04
C LEU A 120 12.12 14.35 -6.72
N ILE A 121 11.16 13.49 -7.08
CA ILE A 121 9.87 13.93 -7.64
C ILE A 121 8.82 14.09 -6.52
N LEU A 122 8.66 13.09 -5.65
CA LEU A 122 7.57 13.07 -4.67
C LEU A 122 7.82 14.00 -3.48
N VAL A 123 9.06 14.15 -3.01
CA VAL A 123 9.37 15.00 -1.84
C VAL A 123 9.15 16.49 -2.15
N PRO A 124 9.63 17.04 -3.28
CA PRO A 124 9.32 18.44 -3.60
C PRO A 124 7.83 18.65 -3.84
N PHE A 125 7.14 17.67 -4.42
CA PHE A 125 5.70 17.77 -4.68
C PHE A 125 4.87 17.88 -3.39
N THR A 126 5.26 17.19 -2.32
CA THR A 126 4.59 17.30 -1.00
C THR A 126 4.94 18.57 -0.24
N LEU A 127 6.21 19.00 -0.30
CA LEU A 127 6.71 20.13 0.49
C LEU A 127 6.48 21.50 -0.15
N ALA A 128 6.38 21.59 -1.48
CA ALA A 128 6.26 22.86 -2.21
C ALA A 128 5.03 23.69 -1.80
N GLY A 129 4.06 23.01 -1.18
CA GLY A 129 2.72 23.50 -0.94
C GLY A 129 2.37 24.05 0.42
N GLY A 130 3.32 24.16 1.36
CA GLY A 130 3.02 24.65 2.72
C GLY A 130 2.60 26.13 2.81
N VAL A 131 2.47 26.64 4.04
CA VAL A 131 2.00 28.01 4.39
C VAL A 131 2.71 29.14 3.62
N GLN A 132 3.92 28.90 3.11
CA GLN A 132 4.53 29.75 2.08
C GLN A 132 4.68 28.94 0.80
N THR A 133 4.06 29.37 -0.29
CA THR A 133 4.20 28.75 -1.61
C THR A 133 5.65 28.84 -2.08
N GLN A 134 6.35 27.71 -2.10
CA GLN A 134 7.77 27.65 -2.50
C GLN A 134 7.98 27.13 -3.92
N TRP A 135 6.91 27.04 -4.72
CA TRP A 135 6.93 26.54 -6.10
C TRP A 135 7.97 27.22 -6.99
N GLN A 136 8.26 28.51 -6.78
CA GLN A 136 9.27 29.25 -7.55
C GLN A 136 10.69 29.20 -6.96
N LYS A 137 10.90 28.55 -5.81
CA LYS A 137 12.25 28.43 -5.23
C LYS A 137 13.04 27.34 -5.97
N ALA A 138 14.30 27.64 -6.28
CA ALA A 138 15.23 26.71 -6.92
C ALA A 138 15.33 25.36 -6.18
N LYS A 139 15.07 25.33 -4.87
CA LYS A 139 15.05 24.13 -4.03
C LYS A 139 13.93 23.13 -4.37
N VAL A 140 12.86 23.55 -5.06
CA VAL A 140 11.77 22.67 -5.51
C VAL A 140 11.98 22.27 -6.98
N ILE A 141 12.38 23.23 -7.83
CA ILE A 141 12.53 23.01 -9.28
C ILE A 141 13.75 22.14 -9.60
N ALA A 142 14.89 22.37 -8.94
CA ALA A 142 16.12 21.61 -9.20
C ALA A 142 15.96 20.09 -8.97
N PRO A 143 15.44 19.61 -7.82
CA PRO A 143 15.21 18.18 -7.64
C PRO A 143 14.16 17.62 -8.60
N LEU A 144 13.12 18.38 -8.97
CA LEU A 144 12.11 17.90 -9.92
C LEU A 144 12.68 17.68 -11.33
N VAL A 145 13.52 18.60 -11.81
CA VAL A 145 14.22 18.45 -13.11
C VAL A 145 15.22 17.30 -13.06
N ILE A 146 15.99 17.16 -11.98
CA ILE A 146 16.93 16.04 -11.82
C ILE A 146 16.17 14.70 -11.78
N GLY A 147 15.04 14.64 -11.07
CA GLY A 147 14.19 13.45 -11.01
C GLY A 147 13.68 13.03 -12.39
N ILE A 148 13.21 13.98 -13.20
CA ILE A 148 12.77 13.71 -14.59
C ILE A 148 13.95 13.24 -15.45
N CYS A 149 15.12 13.85 -15.32
CA CYS A 149 16.33 13.44 -16.04
C CYS A 149 16.86 12.07 -15.60
N CYS A 150 16.62 11.64 -14.35
CA CYS A 150 17.01 10.32 -13.87
C CYS A 150 16.15 9.18 -14.46
N ILE A 151 14.93 9.45 -14.95
CA ILE A 151 14.06 8.45 -15.59
C ILE A 151 14.72 7.83 -16.83
N PRO A 152 15.17 8.59 -17.85
CA PRO A 152 15.82 8.01 -19.02
C PRO A 152 17.15 7.32 -18.67
N VAL A 153 17.89 7.82 -17.66
CA VAL A 153 19.11 7.18 -17.16
C VAL A 153 18.81 5.83 -16.54
N PHE A 154 17.74 5.73 -15.74
CA PHE A 154 17.28 4.47 -15.17
C PHE A 154 16.85 3.48 -16.26
N VAL A 155 16.07 3.92 -17.25
CA VAL A 155 15.63 3.06 -18.36
C VAL A 155 16.82 2.55 -19.19
N PHE A 156 17.82 3.40 -19.43
CA PHE A 156 19.03 3.02 -20.17
C PHE A 156 19.91 2.04 -19.37
N TRP A 157 20.05 2.29 -18.06
CA TRP A 157 20.79 1.41 -17.14
C TRP A 157 20.15 0.03 -17.08
N GLU A 158 18.84 -0.03 -16.85
CA GLU A 158 18.12 -1.30 -16.67
C GLU A 158 18.06 -2.13 -17.97
N ARG A 159 18.08 -1.47 -19.14
CA ARG A 159 18.23 -2.15 -20.44
C ARG A 159 19.61 -2.76 -20.64
N SER A 160 20.65 -2.20 -20.02
CA SER A 160 22.06 -2.61 -20.21
C SER A 160 22.54 -3.59 -19.13
N CYS A 161 21.78 -3.78 -18.05
CA CYS A 161 22.13 -4.65 -16.94
C CYS A 161 22.07 -6.15 -17.28
N LYS A 162 23.05 -6.91 -16.78
CA LYS A 162 23.14 -8.37 -16.95
C LYS A 162 22.07 -9.15 -16.17
N HIS A 163 21.62 -8.59 -15.04
CA HIS A 163 20.53 -9.10 -14.22
C HIS A 163 19.53 -7.97 -13.96
N PRO A 164 18.63 -7.67 -14.91
CA PRO A 164 17.69 -6.56 -14.74
C PRO A 164 16.73 -6.85 -13.58
N MET A 165 16.54 -5.85 -12.71
CA MET A 165 15.59 -5.92 -11.60
C MET A 165 14.15 -6.08 -12.11
N VAL A 166 13.82 -5.36 -13.18
CA VAL A 166 12.56 -5.50 -13.91
C VAL A 166 12.81 -6.28 -15.21
N PRO A 167 12.42 -7.56 -15.28
CA PRO A 167 12.54 -8.32 -16.52
C PRO A 167 11.56 -7.78 -17.57
N PHE A 168 12.03 -6.89 -18.45
CA PHE A 168 11.22 -6.24 -19.50
C PHE A 168 10.48 -7.24 -20.41
N ARG A 169 11.00 -8.46 -20.56
CA ARG A 169 10.31 -9.55 -21.30
C ARG A 169 9.00 -9.96 -20.64
N LEU A 170 8.96 -10.01 -19.31
CA LEU A 170 7.77 -10.34 -18.54
C LEU A 170 6.78 -9.16 -18.50
N LEU A 171 7.27 -7.92 -18.48
CA LEU A 171 6.41 -6.73 -18.57
C LEU A 171 5.66 -6.58 -19.91
N LYS A 172 6.14 -7.19 -20.99
CA LYS A 172 5.43 -7.20 -22.28
C LYS A 172 4.11 -7.97 -22.22
N ASP A 173 3.96 -8.93 -21.29
CA ASP A 173 2.70 -9.65 -21.15
C ASP A 173 1.64 -8.74 -20.53
N ARG A 174 0.50 -8.63 -21.24
CA ARG A 174 -0.69 -7.91 -20.77
C ARG A 174 -1.18 -8.35 -19.40
N ALA A 175 -0.98 -9.62 -19.02
CA ALA A 175 -1.35 -10.11 -17.69
C ALA A 175 -0.49 -9.50 -16.58
N VAL A 176 0.78 -9.22 -16.88
CA VAL A 176 1.76 -8.69 -15.93
C VAL A 176 1.57 -7.18 -15.76
N TRP A 177 1.62 -6.41 -16.84
CA TRP A 177 1.51 -4.95 -16.71
C TRP A 177 0.13 -4.48 -16.23
N ALA A 178 -0.97 -5.16 -16.59
CA ALA A 178 -2.29 -4.83 -16.07
C ALA A 178 -2.41 -5.09 -14.55
N ALA A 179 -1.85 -6.20 -14.05
CA ALA A 179 -1.84 -6.50 -12.62
C ALA A 179 -0.97 -5.51 -11.81
N LEU A 180 0.18 -5.11 -12.35
CA LEU A 180 1.03 -4.08 -11.75
C LEU A 180 0.32 -2.72 -11.72
N GLY A 181 -0.35 -2.34 -12.82
CA GLY A 181 -1.15 -1.12 -12.89
C GLY A 181 -2.26 -1.08 -11.82
N ILE A 182 -2.96 -2.20 -11.60
CA ILE A 182 -3.95 -2.33 -10.52
C ILE A 182 -3.30 -2.15 -9.15
N ALA A 183 -2.14 -2.75 -8.90
CA ALA A 183 -1.44 -2.63 -7.61
C ALA A 183 -1.06 -1.17 -7.29
N VAL A 184 -0.52 -0.44 -8.27
CA VAL A 184 -0.17 0.97 -8.10
C VAL A 184 -1.44 1.81 -7.86
N MET A 185 -2.42 1.72 -8.76
CA MET A 185 -3.62 2.57 -8.72
C MET A 185 -4.46 2.32 -7.46
N LEU A 186 -4.58 1.06 -7.02
CA LEU A 186 -5.27 0.73 -5.77
C LEU A 186 -4.64 1.44 -4.58
N ASN A 187 -3.32 1.33 -4.43
CA ASN A 187 -2.65 1.94 -3.28
C ASN A 187 -2.73 3.44 -3.33
N THR A 188 -2.52 4.03 -4.51
CA THR A 188 -2.62 5.47 -4.66
C THR A 188 -4.00 5.96 -4.24
N ALA A 189 -5.08 5.30 -4.70
CA ALA A 189 -6.44 5.64 -4.31
C ALA A 189 -6.71 5.41 -2.81
N TRP A 190 -6.23 4.30 -2.24
CA TRP A 190 -6.42 4.00 -0.83
C TRP A 190 -5.72 5.02 0.09
N TYR A 191 -4.47 5.38 -0.20
CA TYR A 191 -3.72 6.38 0.56
C TYR A 191 -4.31 7.79 0.43
N LEU A 192 -4.83 8.15 -0.76
CA LEU A 192 -5.53 9.42 -0.99
C LEU A 192 -6.69 9.63 -0.02
N GLN A 193 -7.46 8.58 0.24
CA GLN A 193 -8.54 8.61 1.22
C GLN A 193 -8.02 8.50 2.66
N GLY A 194 -7.10 7.57 2.91
CA GLY A 194 -6.77 7.05 4.23
C GLY A 194 -5.85 7.93 5.07
N ASP A 195 -4.90 8.64 4.45
CA ASP A 195 -3.84 9.35 5.17
C ASP A 195 -4.37 10.39 6.17
N PHE A 196 -5.39 11.15 5.76
CA PHE A 196 -5.96 12.23 6.57
C PHE A 196 -7.32 11.88 7.19
N LEU A 197 -7.85 10.68 6.90
CA LEU A 197 -9.16 10.25 7.39
C LEU A 197 -9.23 10.28 8.92
N TYR A 198 -8.17 9.86 9.61
CA TYR A 198 -8.11 9.88 11.07
C TYR A 198 -8.24 11.30 11.62
N THR A 199 -7.51 12.27 11.05
CA THR A 199 -7.56 13.68 11.44
C THR A 199 -8.95 14.27 11.14
N VAL A 200 -9.54 13.94 9.98
CA VAL A 200 -10.89 14.37 9.61
C VAL A 200 -11.95 13.79 10.55
N LEU A 201 -11.84 12.53 10.96
CA LEU A 201 -12.78 11.91 11.91
C LEU A 201 -12.76 12.63 13.27
N ILE A 202 -11.59 13.00 13.77
CA ILE A 202 -11.48 13.69 15.06
C ILE A 202 -11.90 15.16 14.97
N VAL A 203 -11.41 15.88 13.96
CA VAL A 203 -11.63 17.34 13.87
C VAL A 203 -13.00 17.67 13.27
N ALA A 204 -13.40 16.97 12.19
CA ALA A 204 -14.59 17.30 11.40
C ALA A 204 -15.86 16.54 11.82
N PHE A 205 -15.72 15.34 12.38
CA PHE A 205 -16.85 14.53 12.87
C PHE A 205 -16.96 14.48 14.40
N ASP A 206 -16.02 15.09 15.13
CA ASP A 206 -15.98 15.06 16.61
C ASP A 206 -15.99 13.63 17.18
N GLU A 207 -15.41 12.68 16.46
CA GLU A 207 -15.33 11.30 16.94
C GLU A 207 -14.32 11.17 18.06
N SER A 208 -14.64 10.30 19.02
CA SER A 208 -13.70 9.93 20.06
C SER A 208 -12.48 9.22 19.46
N ILE A 209 -11.31 9.33 20.12
CA ILE A 209 -10.08 8.64 19.69
C ILE A 209 -10.30 7.12 19.54
N LYS A 210 -11.16 6.53 20.39
CA LYS A 210 -11.58 5.13 20.29
C LYS A 210 -12.33 4.85 18.98
N SER A 211 -13.35 5.67 18.69
CA SER A 211 -14.18 5.51 17.50
C SER A 211 -13.39 5.74 16.22
N ALA A 212 -12.60 6.82 16.16
CA ALA A 212 -11.78 7.16 15.00
C ALA A 212 -10.79 6.03 14.65
N THR A 213 -10.06 5.52 15.65
CA THR A 213 -9.11 4.39 15.47
C THR A 213 -9.82 3.11 15.02
N ARG A 214 -11.04 2.85 15.52
CA ARG A 214 -11.84 1.68 15.09
C ARG A 214 -12.33 1.86 13.66
N ILE A 215 -12.84 3.03 13.30
CA ILE A 215 -13.37 3.31 11.95
C ILE A 215 -12.28 3.18 10.89
N THR A 216 -11.08 3.70 11.14
CA THR A 216 -9.95 3.52 10.22
C THR A 216 -9.52 2.05 10.09
N SER A 217 -9.62 1.30 11.19
CA SER A 217 -9.26 -0.13 11.21
C SER A 217 -10.36 -1.04 10.64
N LEU A 218 -11.62 -0.58 10.57
CA LEU A 218 -12.75 -1.33 10.00
C LEU A 218 -12.52 -1.73 8.54
N TYR A 219 -11.81 -0.90 7.78
CA TYR A 219 -11.37 -1.23 6.42
C TYR A 219 -10.62 -2.58 6.39
N SER A 220 -9.60 -2.72 7.23
CA SER A 220 -8.76 -3.93 7.29
C SER A 220 -9.57 -5.14 7.77
N PHE A 221 -10.45 -4.95 8.75
CA PHE A 221 -11.36 -6.01 9.23
C PHE A 221 -12.25 -6.55 8.11
N SER A 222 -12.93 -5.65 7.39
CA SER A 222 -13.85 -6.03 6.32
C SER A 222 -13.11 -6.64 5.12
N SER A 223 -11.91 -6.13 4.82
CA SER A 223 -11.03 -6.67 3.78
C SER A 223 -10.61 -8.12 4.05
N VAL A 224 -10.25 -8.46 5.29
CA VAL A 224 -9.84 -9.84 5.61
C VAL A 224 -11.03 -10.80 5.57
N ILE A 225 -12.20 -10.41 6.09
CA ILE A 225 -13.40 -11.27 6.01
C ILE A 225 -13.76 -11.54 4.55
N THR A 226 -13.83 -10.47 3.74
CA THR A 226 -14.17 -10.59 2.33
C THR A 226 -13.10 -11.36 1.58
N GLY A 227 -11.83 -11.16 1.91
CA GLY A 227 -10.70 -11.90 1.36
C GLY A 227 -10.80 -13.40 1.61
N CYS A 228 -11.10 -13.82 2.84
CA CYS A 228 -11.32 -15.24 3.17
C CYS A 228 -12.49 -15.83 2.37
N ILE A 229 -13.61 -15.10 2.27
CA ILE A 229 -14.77 -15.53 1.47
C ILE A 229 -14.40 -15.61 -0.01
N ALA A 230 -13.75 -14.59 -0.56
CA ALA A 230 -13.29 -14.54 -1.93
C ALA A 230 -12.35 -15.72 -2.24
N GLY A 231 -11.42 -16.05 -1.34
CA GLY A 231 -10.55 -17.21 -1.45
C GLY A 231 -11.35 -18.52 -1.61
N LEU A 232 -12.39 -18.73 -0.79
CA LEU A 232 -13.29 -19.89 -0.89
C LEU A 232 -14.10 -19.90 -2.20
N VAL A 233 -14.57 -18.74 -2.65
CA VAL A 233 -15.32 -18.63 -3.90
C VAL A 233 -14.40 -18.92 -5.10
N VAL A 234 -13.14 -18.47 -5.09
CA VAL A 234 -12.18 -18.76 -6.16
C VAL A 234 -11.90 -20.27 -6.25
N LEU A 235 -11.88 -21.00 -5.12
CA LEU A 235 -11.77 -22.46 -5.17
C LEU A 235 -12.86 -23.10 -6.05
N LYS A 236 -14.06 -22.52 -6.09
CA LYS A 236 -15.18 -23.07 -6.87
C LYS A 236 -15.20 -22.52 -8.30
N ILE A 237 -15.05 -21.21 -8.48
CA ILE A 237 -15.25 -20.52 -9.76
C ILE A 237 -14.05 -20.68 -10.70
N ARG A 238 -12.83 -20.86 -10.17
CA ARG A 238 -11.55 -21.02 -10.92
C ARG A 238 -11.23 -19.90 -11.94
N ARG A 239 -12.00 -18.82 -11.94
CA ARG A 239 -11.81 -17.62 -12.76
C ARG A 239 -11.68 -16.41 -11.86
N LEU A 240 -10.63 -15.61 -12.09
CA LEU A 240 -10.28 -14.46 -11.26
C LEU A 240 -10.85 -13.16 -11.81
N LYS A 241 -11.04 -13.06 -13.14
CA LYS A 241 -11.39 -11.81 -13.81
C LYS A 241 -12.70 -11.20 -13.32
N VAL A 242 -13.74 -12.02 -13.15
CA VAL A 242 -15.07 -11.55 -12.70
C VAL A 242 -15.01 -10.97 -11.29
N MET A 243 -14.19 -11.54 -10.41
CA MET A 243 -14.02 -11.03 -9.05
C MET A 243 -13.27 -9.71 -9.02
N ILE A 244 -12.19 -9.61 -9.81
CA ILE A 244 -11.40 -8.37 -9.91
C ILE A 244 -12.30 -7.24 -10.42
N ILE A 245 -13.06 -7.45 -11.50
CA ILE A 245 -13.96 -6.44 -12.06
C ILE A 245 -15.03 -6.04 -11.03
N CYS A 246 -15.69 -7.01 -10.39
CA CYS A 246 -16.69 -6.74 -9.36
C CYS A 246 -16.10 -5.92 -8.20
N GLY A 247 -14.90 -6.28 -7.73
CA GLY A 247 -14.18 -5.55 -6.68
C GLY A 247 -13.82 -4.12 -7.09
N THR A 248 -13.36 -3.91 -8.32
CA THR A 248 -13.01 -2.57 -8.84
C THR A 248 -14.23 -1.66 -8.98
N LEU A 249 -15.37 -2.19 -9.44
CA LEU A 249 -16.62 -1.43 -9.52
C LEU A 249 -17.15 -1.09 -8.13
N LEU A 250 -17.09 -2.04 -7.19
CA LEU A 250 -17.47 -1.81 -5.81
C LEU A 250 -16.61 -0.74 -5.14
N PHE A 251 -15.31 -0.72 -5.44
CA PHE A 251 -14.37 0.30 -4.98
C PHE A 251 -14.78 1.69 -5.48
N MET A 252 -15.13 1.82 -6.76
CA MET A 252 -15.61 3.07 -7.35
C MET A 252 -16.91 3.57 -6.68
N VAL A 253 -17.86 2.66 -6.42
CA VAL A 253 -19.10 2.98 -5.69
C VAL A 253 -18.81 3.44 -4.27
N ALA A 254 -17.86 2.79 -3.58
CA ALA A 254 -17.47 3.16 -2.22
C ALA A 254 -16.91 4.58 -2.15
N PHE A 255 -16.06 4.98 -3.09
CA PHE A 255 -15.62 6.37 -3.20
C PHE A 255 -16.77 7.33 -3.54
N GLY A 256 -17.73 6.92 -4.38
CA GLY A 256 -18.92 7.72 -4.68
C GLY A 256 -19.76 8.02 -3.43
N ILE A 257 -19.96 7.02 -2.57
CA ILE A 257 -20.63 7.18 -1.28
C ILE A 257 -19.84 8.12 -0.37
N LEU A 258 -18.52 8.01 -0.38
CA LEU A 258 -17.61 8.83 0.44
C LEU A 258 -17.60 10.30 0.03
N ILE A 259 -17.82 10.59 -1.26
CA ILE A 259 -18.06 11.96 -1.76
C ILE A 259 -19.43 12.50 -1.30
N HIS A 260 -20.44 11.65 -1.25
CA HIS A 260 -21.81 12.04 -0.88
C HIS A 260 -21.93 12.28 0.63
N PHE A 261 -21.41 11.36 1.45
CA PHE A 261 -21.40 11.45 2.91
C PHE A 261 -20.13 12.13 3.42
N ARG A 262 -19.97 13.42 3.05
CA ARG A 262 -18.76 14.20 3.30
C ARG A 262 -18.83 15.08 4.55
N GLY A 263 -18.84 14.47 5.74
CA GLY A 263 -18.80 15.25 6.97
C GLY A 263 -20.13 15.90 7.32
N GLY A 264 -20.53 15.68 8.56
CA GLY A 264 -21.79 16.14 9.12
C GLY A 264 -21.82 15.73 10.59
N SER A 265 -22.16 16.64 11.49
CA SER A 265 -22.45 16.31 12.90
C SER A 265 -23.76 15.53 13.05
N GLY A 266 -24.49 15.30 11.96
CA GLY A 266 -25.67 14.44 11.94
C GLY A 266 -25.31 12.96 11.86
N GLY A 267 -26.04 12.12 12.61
CA GLY A 267 -25.80 10.66 12.69
C GLY A 267 -25.76 9.95 11.33
N SER A 268 -26.46 10.47 10.31
CA SER A 268 -26.43 9.92 8.93
C SER A 268 -25.04 10.02 8.28
N SER A 269 -24.23 11.04 8.61
CA SER A 269 -22.89 11.19 8.05
C SER A 269 -21.88 10.23 8.69
N HIS A 270 -22.04 9.94 9.99
CA HIS A 270 -21.24 8.91 10.68
C HIS A 270 -21.51 7.52 10.09
N SER A 271 -22.78 7.15 9.94
CA SER A 271 -23.15 5.87 9.33
C SER A 271 -22.71 5.76 7.87
N GLY A 272 -22.74 6.86 7.11
CA GLY A 272 -22.27 6.91 5.73
C GLY A 272 -20.77 6.64 5.57
N VAL A 273 -19.93 7.24 6.42
CA VAL A 273 -18.47 6.99 6.40
C VAL A 273 -18.16 5.56 6.83
N ILE A 274 -18.82 5.05 7.87
CA ILE A 274 -18.66 3.66 8.31
C ILE A 274 -19.05 2.70 7.18
N GLY A 275 -20.20 2.92 6.53
CA GLY A 275 -20.66 2.11 5.41
C GLY A 275 -19.69 2.15 4.23
N ALA A 276 -19.15 3.32 3.90
CA ALA A 276 -18.14 3.48 2.85
C ALA A 276 -16.81 2.79 3.20
N GLN A 277 -16.36 2.83 4.46
CA GLN A 277 -15.16 2.11 4.91
C GLN A 277 -15.34 0.59 4.84
N VAL A 278 -16.52 0.08 5.22
CA VAL A 278 -16.85 -1.33 5.05
C VAL A 278 -16.87 -1.70 3.57
N LEU A 279 -17.49 -0.89 2.72
CA LEU A 279 -17.55 -1.16 1.28
C LEU A 279 -16.17 -1.11 0.60
N LEU A 280 -15.33 -0.14 0.99
CA LEU A 280 -13.93 -0.08 0.60
C LEU A 280 -13.16 -1.32 1.06
N GLY A 281 -13.41 -1.79 2.29
CA GLY A 281 -12.82 -3.03 2.81
C GLY A 281 -13.23 -4.24 1.99
N ILE A 282 -14.53 -4.42 1.71
CA ILE A 282 -15.05 -5.50 0.86
C ILE A 282 -14.34 -5.48 -0.50
N ALA A 283 -14.29 -4.31 -1.14
CA ALA A 283 -13.58 -4.16 -2.41
C ALA A 283 -12.07 -4.50 -2.29
N GLY A 284 -11.39 -3.97 -1.27
CA GLY A 284 -9.98 -4.22 -0.99
C GLY A 284 -9.67 -5.69 -0.65
N GLY A 285 -10.65 -6.48 -0.23
CA GLY A 285 -10.51 -7.94 -0.09
C GLY A 285 -10.79 -8.72 -1.38
N LEU A 286 -11.47 -8.14 -2.37
CA LEU A 286 -11.97 -8.89 -3.51
C LEU A 286 -11.03 -8.90 -4.73
N PHE A 287 -10.14 -7.91 -4.87
CA PHE A 287 -9.34 -7.77 -6.09
C PHE A 287 -7.80 -7.78 -5.96
N PRO A 288 -7.13 -7.25 -4.91
CA PRO A 288 -5.66 -7.20 -4.89
C PRO A 288 -5.00 -8.56 -4.77
N TYR A 289 -5.52 -9.46 -3.93
CA TYR A 289 -4.95 -10.81 -3.82
C TYR A 289 -5.24 -11.66 -5.06
N PRO A 290 -6.45 -11.62 -5.68
CA PRO A 290 -6.67 -12.21 -7.00
C PRO A 290 -5.76 -11.67 -8.09
N ALA A 291 -5.47 -10.36 -8.12
CA ALA A 291 -4.52 -9.77 -9.05
C ALA A 291 -3.09 -10.32 -8.82
N GLN A 292 -2.67 -10.46 -7.56
CA GLN A 292 -1.40 -11.09 -7.21
C GLN A 292 -1.35 -12.58 -7.61
N ALA A 293 -2.41 -13.33 -7.37
CA ALA A 293 -2.47 -14.72 -7.78
C ALA A 293 -2.48 -14.86 -9.31
N SER A 294 -3.15 -13.94 -10.03
CA SER A 294 -3.17 -13.91 -11.48
C SER A 294 -1.79 -13.65 -12.08
N ILE A 295 -1.02 -12.71 -11.52
CA ILE A 295 0.32 -12.42 -12.01
C ILE A 295 1.27 -13.60 -11.77
N GLN A 296 1.13 -14.29 -10.63
CA GLN A 296 1.91 -15.50 -10.33
C GLN A 296 1.52 -16.70 -11.20
N ALA A 297 0.25 -16.82 -11.59
CA ALA A 297 -0.25 -17.92 -12.42
C ALA A 297 0.22 -17.81 -13.88
N ALA A 298 0.41 -16.59 -14.37
CA ALA A 298 0.82 -16.30 -15.75
C ALA A 298 2.31 -16.56 -16.03
N THR A 299 3.10 -16.90 -15.00
CA THR A 299 4.57 -16.91 -15.09
C THR A 299 5.15 -18.21 -14.58
N LYS A 300 6.32 -18.59 -15.12
CA LYS A 300 6.98 -19.84 -14.74
C LYS A 300 7.41 -19.82 -13.27
N HIS A 301 7.46 -21.00 -12.66
CA HIS A 301 7.82 -21.19 -11.25
C HIS A 301 9.14 -20.49 -10.87
N GLU A 302 10.14 -20.52 -11.76
CA GLU A 302 11.44 -19.87 -11.59
C GLU A 302 11.36 -18.34 -11.43
N HIS A 303 10.31 -17.70 -11.97
CA HIS A 303 10.14 -16.25 -11.97
C HIS A 303 9.07 -15.74 -10.99
N VAL A 304 8.29 -16.64 -10.36
CA VAL A 304 7.21 -16.29 -9.42
C VAL A 304 7.70 -15.37 -8.29
N ALA A 305 8.89 -15.64 -7.74
CA ALA A 305 9.47 -14.82 -6.67
C ALA A 305 9.80 -13.39 -7.15
N VAL A 306 10.39 -13.25 -8.35
CA VAL A 306 10.76 -11.95 -8.93
C VAL A 306 9.51 -11.11 -9.20
N ILE A 307 8.48 -11.73 -9.77
CA ILE A 307 7.23 -11.04 -10.11
C ILE A 307 6.41 -10.68 -8.88
N THR A 308 6.40 -11.55 -7.87
CA THR A 308 5.77 -11.24 -6.58
C THR A 308 6.49 -10.05 -5.92
N GLY A 309 7.82 -10.03 -5.98
CA GLY A 309 8.62 -8.88 -5.55
C GLY A 309 8.26 -7.60 -6.32
N LEU A 310 8.14 -7.69 -7.65
CA LEU A 310 7.76 -6.56 -8.51
C LEU A 310 6.33 -6.05 -8.21
N TYR A 311 5.40 -6.95 -7.93
CA TYR A 311 4.03 -6.62 -7.54
C TYR A 311 4.00 -5.87 -6.20
N LEU A 312 4.71 -6.38 -5.18
CA LEU A 312 4.83 -5.73 -3.88
C LEU A 312 5.59 -4.40 -3.96
N ALA A 313 6.61 -4.30 -4.81
CA ALA A 313 7.31 -3.04 -5.08
C ALA A 313 6.36 -2.01 -5.72
N SER A 314 5.54 -2.43 -6.68
CA SER A 314 4.51 -1.58 -7.30
C SER A 314 3.46 -1.12 -6.28
N TYR A 315 3.13 -1.97 -5.31
CA TYR A 315 2.28 -1.62 -4.16
C TYR A 315 2.88 -0.44 -3.36
N ASN A 316 4.19 -0.52 -3.04
CA ASN A 316 4.92 0.54 -2.33
C ASN A 316 5.10 1.82 -3.15
N ILE A 317 5.22 1.71 -4.48
CA ILE A 317 5.24 2.87 -5.36
C ILE A 317 3.88 3.58 -5.34
N GLY A 318 2.79 2.81 -5.43
CA GLY A 318 1.44 3.35 -5.35
C GLY A 318 1.16 4.07 -4.03
N SER A 319 1.66 3.55 -2.91
CA SER A 319 1.50 4.18 -1.60
C SER A 319 2.29 5.49 -1.49
N ALA A 320 3.53 5.51 -1.98
CA ALA A 320 4.34 6.72 -2.04
C ALA A 320 3.66 7.82 -2.89
N LEU A 321 3.14 7.46 -4.06
CA LEU A 321 2.40 8.39 -4.93
C LEU A 321 1.12 8.90 -4.26
N GLY A 322 0.36 8.01 -3.61
CA GLY A 322 -0.88 8.36 -2.92
C GLY A 322 -0.63 9.34 -1.77
N ASN A 323 0.39 9.06 -0.95
CA ASN A 323 0.81 9.94 0.15
C ASN A 323 1.34 11.28 -0.38
N ALA A 324 2.04 11.25 -1.51
CA ALA A 324 2.56 12.48 -2.09
C ALA A 324 1.45 13.41 -2.59
N ILE A 325 0.44 12.86 -3.27
CA ILE A 325 -0.71 13.63 -3.79
C ILE A 325 -1.60 14.07 -2.64
N SER A 326 -1.90 13.17 -1.68
CA SER A 326 -2.72 13.50 -0.51
C SER A 326 -2.08 14.61 0.31
N GLY A 327 -0.78 14.49 0.60
CA GLY A 327 -0.01 15.47 1.34
C GLY A 327 0.10 16.80 0.61
N ALA A 328 0.28 16.80 -0.71
CA ALA A 328 0.29 18.02 -1.51
C ALA A 328 -1.06 18.75 -1.46
N ILE A 329 -2.17 18.05 -1.66
CA ILE A 329 -3.52 18.64 -1.59
C ILE A 329 -3.80 19.16 -0.18
N TRP A 330 -3.47 18.38 0.84
CA TRP A 330 -3.67 18.77 2.23
C TRP A 330 -2.86 20.01 2.60
N ASN A 331 -1.57 20.05 2.25
CA ASN A 331 -0.69 21.16 2.60
C ASN A 331 -1.04 22.45 1.85
N GLN A 332 -1.49 22.35 0.60
CA GLN A 332 -1.75 23.49 -0.28
C GLN A 332 -3.13 24.09 -0.07
N VAL A 333 -4.13 23.22 0.04
CA VAL A 333 -5.52 23.65 0.02
C VAL A 333 -6.02 23.93 1.43
N LEU A 334 -5.56 23.16 2.44
CA LEU A 334 -6.13 23.27 3.78
C LEU A 334 -5.86 24.64 4.45
N PRO A 335 -4.63 25.20 4.46
CA PRO A 335 -4.40 26.49 5.11
C PRO A 335 -5.21 27.63 4.46
N GLY A 336 -5.27 27.67 3.13
CA GLY A 336 -6.09 28.66 2.40
C GLY A 336 -7.58 28.48 2.67
N ALA A 337 -8.07 27.23 2.63
CA ALA A 337 -9.46 26.91 2.91
C ALA A 337 -9.89 27.25 4.35
N ILE A 338 -8.97 27.16 5.33
CA ILE A 338 -9.20 27.58 6.71
C ILE A 338 -9.23 29.11 6.78
N GLN A 339 -8.26 29.80 6.18
CA GLN A 339 -8.16 31.26 6.21
C GLN A 339 -9.38 31.93 5.57
N ASP A 340 -9.86 31.41 4.44
CA ASP A 340 -11.04 31.93 3.74
C ASP A 340 -12.34 31.82 4.57
N ARG A 341 -12.43 30.86 5.51
CA ARG A 341 -13.64 30.58 6.27
C ARG A 341 -13.61 31.08 7.71
N VAL A 342 -12.44 31.07 8.34
CA VAL A 342 -12.23 31.48 9.73
C VAL A 342 -11.83 32.96 9.82
N GLY A 343 -11.29 33.53 8.73
CA GLY A 343 -10.76 34.89 8.70
C GLY A 343 -9.53 35.07 9.63
N ASP A 344 -9.27 36.30 10.05
CA ASP A 344 -8.13 36.65 10.93
C ASP A 344 -8.31 36.23 12.40
N ALA A 345 -9.38 35.50 12.73
CA ALA A 345 -9.69 35.16 14.12
C ALA A 345 -8.61 34.26 14.76
N ILE A 346 -8.02 33.35 13.98
CA ILE A 346 -6.92 32.46 14.41
C ILE A 346 -6.03 32.18 13.19
N ASP A 347 -4.72 32.27 13.36
CA ASP A 347 -3.76 31.91 12.31
C ASP A 347 -3.93 30.45 11.88
N ALA A 348 -4.19 30.24 10.58
CA ALA A 348 -4.33 28.92 9.97
C ALA A 348 -3.09 28.04 10.21
N GLY A 349 -1.91 28.64 10.36
CA GLY A 349 -0.68 27.94 10.72
C GLY A 349 -0.72 27.27 12.11
N THR A 350 -1.42 27.87 13.06
CA THR A 350 -1.58 27.33 14.42
C THR A 350 -2.58 26.18 14.46
N ILE A 351 -3.67 26.29 13.68
CA ILE A 351 -4.67 25.22 13.53
C ILE A 351 -4.07 24.03 12.77
N TYR A 352 -3.28 24.28 11.72
CA TYR A 352 -2.59 23.26 10.95
C TYR A 352 -1.49 22.55 11.77
N GLY A 353 -0.75 23.30 12.59
CA GLY A 353 0.35 22.77 13.40
C GLY A 353 -0.11 21.94 14.61
N ASN A 354 -1.30 22.20 15.16
CA ASN A 354 -1.89 21.39 16.23
C ASN A 354 -3.41 21.17 16.08
N PRO A 355 -3.84 20.34 15.09
CA PRO A 355 -5.26 20.07 14.84
C PRO A 355 -5.98 19.44 16.03
N PHE A 356 -5.30 18.58 16.80
CA PHE A 356 -5.89 17.85 17.91
C PHE A 356 -6.08 18.74 19.15
N GLY A 357 -5.11 19.61 19.47
CA GLY A 357 -5.25 20.60 20.54
C GLY A 357 -6.33 21.64 20.24
N PHE A 358 -6.44 22.04 18.97
CA PHE A 358 -7.50 22.94 18.52
C PHE A 358 -8.91 22.30 18.69
N ALA A 359 -9.08 21.05 18.29
CA ALA A 359 -10.34 20.32 18.43
C ALA A 359 -10.78 20.13 19.89
N THR A 360 -9.84 19.99 20.83
CA THR A 360 -10.16 19.94 22.26
C THR A 360 -10.47 21.31 22.87
N ALA A 361 -9.88 22.39 22.33
CA ALA A 361 -10.04 23.74 22.85
C ALA A 361 -11.34 24.41 22.39
N HIS A 362 -11.83 24.08 21.19
CA HIS A 362 -13.05 24.64 20.62
C HIS A 362 -14.09 23.53 20.47
N PRO A 363 -15.17 23.48 21.27
CA PRO A 363 -16.24 22.49 21.08
C PRO A 363 -17.05 22.74 19.80
N VAL A 364 -17.73 21.69 19.31
CA VAL A 364 -18.58 21.73 18.10
C VAL A 364 -19.72 22.73 18.28
N GLY A 365 -20.02 23.53 17.24
CA GLY A 365 -21.03 24.59 17.28
C GLY A 365 -20.46 26.00 17.55
N THR A 366 -19.14 26.12 17.70
CA THR A 366 -18.48 27.44 17.63
C THR A 366 -18.26 27.83 16.16
N PRO A 367 -18.44 29.11 15.78
CA PRO A 367 -18.33 29.55 14.38
C PRO A 367 -16.93 29.28 13.79
N VAL A 368 -15.89 29.36 14.62
CA VAL A 368 -14.51 29.04 14.26
C VAL A 368 -14.36 27.54 13.94
N ARG A 369 -14.94 26.65 14.76
CA ARG A 369 -14.88 25.19 14.51
C ARG A 369 -15.72 24.78 13.31
N ASP A 370 -16.87 25.40 13.09
CA ASP A 370 -17.70 25.11 11.91
C ASP A 370 -17.02 25.54 10.61
N GLY A 371 -16.32 26.67 10.60
CA GLY A 371 -15.47 27.10 9.48
C GLY A 371 -14.33 26.11 9.19
N VAL A 372 -13.67 25.58 10.23
CA VAL A 372 -12.66 24.53 10.10
C VAL A 372 -13.27 23.21 9.61
N ILE A 373 -14.43 22.81 10.13
CA ILE A 373 -15.14 21.60 9.69
C ILE A 373 -15.44 21.70 8.18
N ASP A 374 -15.94 22.83 7.69
CA ASP A 374 -16.23 23.00 6.26
C ASP A 374 -14.96 23.03 5.39
N ALA A 375 -13.86 23.61 5.89
CA ALA A 375 -12.55 23.54 5.22
C ALA A 375 -12.07 22.08 5.07
N TYR A 376 -12.16 21.29 6.15
CA TYR A 376 -11.79 19.87 6.15
C TYR A 376 -12.70 19.05 5.21
N ARG A 377 -14.01 19.34 5.17
CA ARG A 377 -14.95 18.71 4.22
C ARG A 377 -14.60 19.03 2.78
N HIS A 378 -14.19 20.26 2.49
CA HIS A 378 -13.77 20.67 1.16
C HIS A 378 -12.51 19.92 0.69
N VAL A 379 -11.49 19.85 1.55
CA VAL A 379 -10.25 19.11 1.26
C VAL A 379 -10.52 17.62 1.10
N GLN A 380 -11.32 17.03 2.00
CA GLN A 380 -11.70 15.61 1.88
C GLN A 380 -12.45 15.33 0.58
N ARG A 381 -13.33 16.25 0.14
CA ARG A 381 -14.02 16.12 -1.15
C ARG A 381 -13.04 16.09 -2.32
N LEU A 382 -12.04 16.98 -2.33
CA LEU A 382 -11.02 16.99 -3.38
C LEU A 382 -10.22 15.68 -3.39
N LEU A 383 -9.80 15.21 -2.22
CA LEU A 383 -9.11 13.91 -2.06
C LEU A 383 -9.97 12.76 -2.63
N CYS A 384 -11.25 12.69 -2.26
CA CYS A 384 -12.16 11.65 -2.76
C CYS A 384 -12.39 11.75 -4.28
N ILE A 385 -12.53 12.95 -4.84
CA ILE A 385 -12.70 13.17 -6.30
C ILE A 385 -11.46 12.70 -7.06
N THR A 386 -10.26 13.06 -6.58
CA THR A 386 -9.01 12.59 -7.19
C THR A 386 -8.88 11.07 -7.08
N GLY A 387 -9.30 10.49 -5.95
CA GLY A 387 -9.43 9.05 -5.77
C GLY A 387 -10.32 8.40 -6.82
N ILE A 388 -11.55 8.90 -7.04
CA ILE A 388 -12.46 8.38 -8.07
C ILE A 388 -11.83 8.40 -9.45
N CYS A 389 -11.19 9.51 -9.83
CA CYS A 389 -10.56 9.63 -11.15
C CYS A 389 -9.53 8.51 -11.38
N LEU A 390 -8.74 8.19 -10.35
CA LEU A 390 -7.80 7.08 -10.38
C LEU A 390 -8.49 5.70 -10.37
N THR A 391 -9.63 5.56 -9.70
CA THR A 391 -10.39 4.29 -9.77
C THR A 391 -10.92 3.98 -11.16
N VAL A 392 -11.20 4.99 -11.99
CA VAL A 392 -11.60 4.75 -13.39
C VAL A 392 -10.47 4.08 -14.17
N LEU A 393 -9.23 4.53 -13.98
CA LEU A 393 -8.05 3.88 -14.57
C LEU A 393 -7.88 2.44 -14.05
N LEU A 394 -8.13 2.21 -12.76
CA LEU A 394 -8.09 0.88 -12.16
C LEU A 394 -9.15 -0.07 -12.76
N VAL A 395 -10.36 0.41 -13.07
CA VAL A 395 -11.38 -0.37 -13.79
C VAL A 395 -10.92 -0.71 -15.21
N VAL A 396 -10.28 0.24 -15.92
CA VAL A 396 -9.70 -0.02 -17.24
C VAL A 396 -8.65 -1.14 -17.16
N PHE A 397 -7.70 -1.07 -16.22
CA PHE A 397 -6.71 -2.13 -16.04
C PHE A 397 -7.33 -3.48 -15.65
N ALA A 398 -8.38 -3.49 -14.84
CA ALA A 398 -9.13 -4.69 -14.50
C ALA A 398 -9.81 -5.35 -15.71
N LEU A 399 -10.29 -4.55 -16.67
CA LEU A 399 -10.86 -5.07 -17.92
C LEU A 399 -9.79 -5.69 -18.84
N LEU A 400 -8.57 -5.15 -18.84
CA LEU A 400 -7.45 -5.62 -19.66
C LEU A 400 -6.84 -6.95 -19.17
N ILE A 401 -7.08 -7.33 -17.91
CA ILE A 401 -6.60 -8.60 -17.35
C ILE A 401 -7.06 -9.82 -18.18
N ARG A 402 -6.14 -10.77 -18.37
CA ARG A 402 -6.43 -12.10 -18.95
C ARG A 402 -7.29 -12.92 -17.97
N ASP A 403 -8.16 -13.77 -18.48
CA ASP A 403 -8.97 -14.69 -17.67
C ASP A 403 -8.45 -16.13 -17.80
N PRO A 404 -7.25 -16.45 -17.28
CA PRO A 404 -6.78 -17.83 -17.30
C PRO A 404 -7.61 -18.67 -16.32
N VAL A 405 -7.95 -19.89 -16.73
CA VAL A 405 -8.57 -20.86 -15.84
C VAL A 405 -7.52 -21.43 -14.90
N LEU A 406 -7.73 -21.31 -13.60
CA LEU A 406 -6.80 -21.84 -12.60
C LEU A 406 -6.84 -23.37 -12.57
N GLY A 407 -5.74 -23.99 -12.99
CA GLY A 407 -5.50 -25.44 -12.92
C GLY A 407 -5.10 -25.93 -11.52
N LYS A 408 -4.83 -27.25 -11.40
CA LYS A 408 -4.28 -27.86 -10.18
C LYS A 408 -2.76 -27.70 -10.06
N SER A 409 -2.09 -27.32 -11.14
CA SER A 409 -0.65 -27.08 -11.21
C SER A 409 -0.23 -25.83 -10.44
N GLN A 410 1.06 -25.71 -10.12
CA GLN A 410 1.63 -24.55 -9.41
C GLN A 410 1.88 -23.33 -10.33
N SER A 411 1.90 -23.56 -11.64
CA SER A 411 1.95 -22.57 -12.73
C SER A 411 1.14 -23.12 -13.93
N LEU A 412 0.67 -22.26 -14.83
CA LEU A 412 0.00 -22.72 -16.05
C LEU A 412 1.03 -23.40 -16.98
N GLU A 413 0.65 -24.53 -17.60
CA GLU A 413 1.53 -25.28 -18.51
C GLU A 413 1.94 -24.47 -19.76
N ASP A 414 1.20 -23.39 -20.06
CA ASP A 414 1.47 -22.45 -21.16
C ASP A 414 2.04 -21.09 -20.71
N ALA A 415 2.44 -20.96 -19.43
CA ALA A 415 3.08 -19.74 -18.94
C ALA A 415 4.31 -19.40 -19.80
N GLU A 416 4.33 -18.19 -20.36
CA GLU A 416 5.36 -17.66 -21.27
C GLU A 416 5.45 -18.30 -22.68
N LYS A 417 4.55 -19.19 -23.12
CA LYS A 417 4.67 -19.79 -24.47
C LYS A 417 4.44 -18.79 -25.62
N GLU A 418 3.59 -17.78 -25.45
CA GLU A 418 3.36 -16.75 -26.49
C GLU A 418 4.55 -15.80 -26.65
N SER A 419 5.36 -15.55 -25.61
CA SER A 419 6.53 -14.66 -25.69
C SER A 419 7.77 -15.35 -26.26
N VAL A 420 7.82 -16.69 -26.25
CA VAL A 420 8.89 -17.46 -26.90
C VAL A 420 8.70 -17.45 -28.43
N SER A 421 7.48 -17.67 -28.94
CA SER A 421 7.25 -17.68 -30.40
C SER A 421 7.59 -16.35 -31.09
N SER A 422 7.30 -15.21 -30.44
CA SER A 422 7.59 -13.88 -30.97
C SER A 422 9.06 -13.46 -30.84
N SER A 423 9.85 -14.13 -29.99
CA SER A 423 11.29 -13.86 -29.85
C SER A 423 12.18 -14.82 -30.63
N GLU A 424 11.64 -15.97 -31.07
CA GLU A 424 12.28 -16.85 -32.05
C GLU A 424 12.07 -16.37 -33.50
N GLU A 425 11.03 -15.57 -33.78
CA GLU A 425 10.87 -14.91 -35.10
C GLU A 425 11.72 -13.63 -35.26
N GLU A 426 12.21 -13.03 -34.17
CA GLU A 426 13.06 -11.82 -34.17
C GLU A 426 14.57 -12.10 -33.97
N ARG A 427 15.00 -13.37 -33.99
CA ARG A 427 16.42 -13.78 -33.95
C ARG A 427 16.83 -14.43 -35.25
#